data_AF-A0A401Q6Y1-F1
#
_entry.id   AF-A0A401Q6Y1-F1
#
_cell.length_a   1.000
_cell.length_b   1.000
_cell.length_c   1.000
_cell.angle_alpha   90.00
_cell.angle_beta   90.00
_cell.angle_gamma   90.00
#
_symmetry.space_group_name_H-M   'P 1'
#
loop_
_entity.id
_entity.type
_entity.pdbx_description
1 polymer ?
#
loop_
_entity_poly.entity_id
_entity_poly.type
_entity_poly.pdbx_seq_one_letter_code
_entity_poly.pdbx_strand_id
1 'polypeptide(L)'
;AKHLRKHIQQTFLQFGHMKEDDCICKFFEILRAVSDFQQEHYKCELGQGWTITVELVIGSHGIGQVMNKDGPISLAEFNQIKAINFTHSEGDSKASLQLDIEGAPQPLTITGSSLAMVESLADLIDGYCRLENETTSSFISRPKRDHELPDLPHR
;
A
#
# COMPACT_ATOMS: atom_id res chain seq x y z
N ALA A 1 -35.07 4.06 -24.50
CA ALA A 1 -35.71 4.50 -23.23
C ALA A 1 -36.59 3.44 -22.56
N LYS A 2 -37.63 2.89 -23.23
CA LYS A 2 -38.59 1.94 -22.61
C LYS A 2 -37.94 0.65 -22.06
N HIS A 3 -36.97 0.09 -22.78
CA HIS A 3 -36.26 -1.13 -22.38
C HIS A 3 -35.40 -0.92 -21.11
N LEU A 4 -34.59 0.14 -21.09
CA LEU A 4 -33.78 0.52 -19.93
C LEU A 4 -34.64 0.74 -18.68
N ARG A 5 -35.75 1.47 -18.82
CA ARG A 5 -36.69 1.68 -17.70
C ARG A 5 -37.22 0.35 -17.15
N LYS A 6 -37.62 -0.57 -18.02
CA LYS A 6 -38.10 -1.90 -17.61
C LYS A 6 -37.01 -2.68 -16.87
N HIS A 7 -35.78 -2.67 -17.37
CA HIS A 7 -34.66 -3.32 -16.69
C HIS A 7 -34.37 -2.71 -15.33
N ILE A 8 -34.30 -1.39 -15.22
CA ILE A 8 -34.07 -0.71 -13.94
C ILE A 8 -35.16 -1.09 -12.93
N GLN A 9 -36.44 -1.06 -13.33
CA GLN A 9 -37.55 -1.44 -12.46
C GLN A 9 -37.46 -2.90 -12.00
N GLN A 10 -37.18 -3.82 -12.92
CA GLN A 10 -37.05 -5.25 -12.61
C GLN A 10 -35.87 -5.53 -11.67
N THR A 11 -34.72 -4.89 -11.88
CA THR A 11 -33.55 -5.02 -11.01
C THR A 11 -33.81 -4.38 -9.65
N PHE A 12 -34.42 -3.20 -9.60
CA PHE A 12 -34.73 -2.51 -8.35
C PHE A 12 -35.63 -3.35 -7.43
N LEU A 13 -36.63 -4.04 -7.98
CA LEU A 13 -37.52 -4.91 -7.19
C LEU A 13 -36.79 -6.05 -6.47
N GLN A 14 -35.63 -6.48 -6.97
CA GLN A 14 -34.81 -7.50 -6.30
C GLN A 14 -34.20 -6.97 -4.99
N PHE A 15 -33.96 -5.67 -4.91
CA PHE A 15 -33.29 -5.01 -3.79
C PHE A 15 -34.21 -4.08 -3.00
N GLY A 16 -35.46 -3.87 -3.44
CA GLY A 16 -36.38 -2.88 -2.86
C GLY A 16 -36.82 -3.13 -1.41
N HIS A 17 -36.44 -4.26 -0.81
CA HIS A 17 -36.68 -4.59 0.59
C HIS A 17 -35.47 -4.28 1.51
N MET A 18 -34.32 -3.94 0.93
CA MET A 18 -33.08 -3.72 1.66
C MET A 18 -33.04 -2.34 2.31
N LYS A 19 -32.42 -2.25 3.49
CA LYS A 19 -32.10 -0.96 4.12
C LYS A 19 -30.87 -0.35 3.46
N GLU A 20 -30.57 0.90 3.81
CA GLU A 20 -29.43 1.63 3.28
C GLU A 20 -28.10 0.92 3.52
N ASP A 21 -27.83 0.49 4.77
CA ASP A 21 -26.61 -0.24 5.11
C ASP A 21 -26.48 -1.54 4.31
N ASP A 22 -27.58 -2.31 4.19
CA ASP A 22 -27.60 -3.54 3.42
C ASP A 22 -27.32 -3.27 1.93
N CYS A 23 -27.86 -2.18 1.38
CA CYS A 23 -27.61 -1.74 0.01
C CYS A 23 -26.12 -1.44 -0.21
N ILE A 24 -25.47 -0.76 0.73
CA ILE A 24 -24.04 -0.44 0.67
C ILE A 24 -23.20 -1.72 0.70
N CYS A 25 -23.48 -2.66 1.63
CA CYS A 25 -22.80 -3.94 1.67
C CYS A 25 -22.97 -4.72 0.36
N LYS A 26 -24.20 -4.76 -0.18
CA LYS A 26 -24.48 -5.48 -1.42
C LYS A 26 -23.80 -4.85 -2.64
N PHE A 27 -23.69 -3.52 -2.67
CA PHE A 27 -22.93 -2.81 -3.69
C PHE A 27 -21.47 -3.28 -3.73
N PHE A 28 -20.80 -3.31 -2.57
CA PHE A 28 -19.40 -3.76 -2.50
C PHE A 28 -19.24 -5.26 -2.80
N GLU A 29 -20.20 -6.11 -2.40
CA GLU A 29 -20.22 -7.53 -2.76
C GLU A 29 -20.26 -7.72 -4.28
N ILE A 30 -21.12 -6.98 -4.99
CA ILE A 30 -21.24 -7.04 -6.45
C ILE A 30 -19.98 -6.47 -7.12
N LEU A 31 -19.50 -5.31 -6.63
CA LEU A 31 -18.34 -4.62 -7.22
C LEU A 31 -17.07 -5.47 -7.12
N ARG A 32 -16.88 -6.20 -6.00
CA ARG A 32 -15.69 -7.02 -5.76
C ARG A 32 -15.54 -8.17 -6.76
N ALA A 33 -16.63 -8.61 -7.39
CA ALA A 33 -16.59 -9.66 -8.40
C ALA A 33 -15.91 -9.21 -9.71
N VAL A 34 -15.76 -7.89 -9.93
CA VAL A 34 -15.26 -7.33 -11.19
C VAL A 34 -14.15 -6.29 -11.00
N SER A 35 -13.89 -5.84 -9.77
CA SER A 35 -12.89 -4.84 -9.45
C SER A 35 -12.19 -5.18 -8.14
N ASP A 36 -10.86 -5.14 -8.14
CA ASP A 36 -10.07 -5.12 -6.91
C ASP A 36 -9.93 -3.67 -6.44
N PHE A 37 -10.66 -3.33 -5.38
CA PHE A 37 -10.60 -2.02 -4.73
C PHE A 37 -10.05 -2.11 -3.31
N GLN A 38 -9.62 -3.30 -2.88
CA GLN A 38 -9.12 -3.54 -1.53
C GLN A 38 -7.60 -3.50 -1.47
N GLN A 39 -6.93 -3.53 -2.62
CA GLN A 39 -5.48 -3.62 -2.74
C GLN A 39 -4.97 -2.63 -3.79
N GLU A 40 -3.76 -2.15 -3.58
CA GLU A 40 -3.02 -1.37 -4.55
C GLU A 40 -1.86 -2.19 -5.13
N HIS A 41 -1.62 -2.04 -6.43
CA HIS A 41 -0.64 -2.82 -7.18
C HIS A 41 0.45 -1.91 -7.74
N TYR A 42 1.71 -2.27 -7.49
CA TYR A 42 2.89 -1.48 -7.86
C TYR A 42 3.89 -2.33 -8.65
N LYS A 43 4.20 -1.93 -9.88
CA LYS A 43 5.30 -2.53 -10.65
C LYS A 43 6.62 -1.91 -10.23
N CYS A 44 7.49 -2.71 -9.62
CA CYS A 44 8.74 -2.25 -9.02
C CYS A 44 9.81 -3.34 -9.06
N GLU A 45 11.01 -3.02 -8.58
CA GLU A 45 12.12 -3.94 -8.45
C GLU A 45 12.36 -4.31 -6.98
N LEU A 46 12.59 -5.58 -6.67
CA LEU A 46 12.94 -6.05 -5.32
C LEU A 46 14.40 -6.48 -5.24
N GLY A 47 15.06 -6.16 -4.12
CA GLY A 47 16.40 -6.63 -3.76
C GLY A 47 17.45 -5.52 -3.68
N GLN A 48 18.57 -5.81 -3.02
CA GLN A 48 19.74 -4.94 -2.94
C GLN A 48 20.91 -5.61 -3.69
N GLY A 49 21.37 -4.99 -4.79
CA GLY A 49 22.38 -5.57 -5.67
C GLY A 49 21.77 -6.31 -6.86
N TRP A 50 21.35 -7.56 -6.68
CA TRP A 50 20.58 -8.28 -7.71
C TRP A 50 19.10 -7.96 -7.56
N THR A 51 18.53 -7.27 -8.54
CA THR A 51 17.12 -6.84 -8.53
C THR A 51 16.27 -7.69 -9.45
N ILE A 52 15.03 -7.96 -9.03
CA ILE A 52 14.02 -8.61 -9.87
C ILE A 52 12.80 -7.69 -10.04
N THR A 53 12.30 -7.54 -11.27
CA THR A 53 11.05 -6.82 -11.51
C THR A 53 9.86 -7.68 -11.10
N VAL A 54 8.97 -7.12 -10.30
CA VAL A 54 7.78 -7.79 -9.77
C VAL A 54 6.58 -6.85 -9.82
N GLU A 55 5.41 -7.42 -9.53
CA GLU A 55 4.22 -6.67 -9.15
C GLU A 55 4.00 -6.90 -7.65
N LEU A 56 4.18 -5.84 -6.87
CA LEU A 56 3.82 -5.82 -5.46
C LEU A 56 2.33 -5.56 -5.33
N VAL A 57 1.73 -6.17 -4.32
CA VAL A 57 0.36 -5.93 -3.90
C VAL A 57 0.34 -5.57 -2.42
N ILE A 58 -0.34 -4.47 -2.10
CA ILE A 58 -0.44 -3.94 -0.73
C ILE A 58 -1.91 -3.78 -0.39
N GLY A 59 -2.34 -4.38 0.71
CA GLY A 59 -3.70 -4.24 1.22
C GLY A 59 -3.75 -4.67 2.68
N SER A 60 -4.95 -4.83 3.24
CA SER A 60 -5.13 -5.18 4.66
C SER A 60 -4.46 -6.49 5.11
N HIS A 61 -4.00 -7.34 4.19
CA HIS A 61 -3.32 -8.60 4.49
C HIS A 61 -1.78 -8.48 4.49
N GLY A 62 -1.24 -7.26 4.36
CA GLY A 62 0.20 -6.99 4.36
C GLY A 62 0.73 -6.64 2.97
N ILE A 63 2.04 -6.89 2.82
CA ILE A 63 2.80 -6.65 1.60
C ILE A 63 3.05 -8.01 0.94
N GLY A 64 2.61 -8.18 -0.30
CA GLY A 64 2.78 -9.40 -1.06
C GLY A 64 3.36 -9.17 -2.45
N GLN A 65 3.84 -10.26 -3.06
CA GLN A 65 4.26 -10.31 -4.46
C GLN A 65 3.24 -11.12 -5.27
N VAL A 66 2.70 -10.55 -6.34
CA VAL A 66 1.80 -11.27 -7.25
C VAL A 66 2.58 -12.38 -7.94
N MET A 67 2.05 -13.62 -7.83
CA MET A 67 2.56 -14.80 -8.52
C MET A 67 1.49 -15.41 -9.41
N ASN A 68 1.91 -16.10 -10.46
CA ASN A 68 0.98 -16.69 -11.42
C ASN A 68 0.25 -17.90 -10.82
N LYS A 69 -1.04 -17.69 -10.52
CA LYS A 69 -2.16 -18.64 -10.30
C LYS A 69 -2.62 -18.92 -8.87
N ASP A 70 -1.77 -18.81 -7.85
CA ASP A 70 -2.12 -19.22 -6.47
C ASP A 70 -2.32 -18.04 -5.49
N GLY A 71 -2.41 -16.81 -6.03
CA GLY A 71 -2.49 -15.59 -5.23
C GLY A 71 -1.10 -15.02 -4.88
N PRO A 72 -1.05 -13.88 -4.17
CA PRO A 72 0.21 -13.25 -3.82
C PRO A 72 0.95 -14.01 -2.73
N ILE A 73 2.28 -14.08 -2.85
CA ILE A 73 3.17 -14.59 -1.80
C ILE A 73 3.40 -13.46 -0.79
N SER A 74 3.12 -13.71 0.49
CA SER A 74 3.37 -12.74 1.56
C SER A 74 4.88 -12.48 1.71
N LEU A 75 5.26 -11.20 1.71
CA LEU A 75 6.62 -10.73 1.95
C LEU A 75 6.80 -10.19 3.37
N ALA A 76 5.79 -9.47 3.90
CA ALA A 76 5.82 -8.90 5.23
C ALA A 76 4.40 -8.55 5.72
N GLU A 77 4.18 -8.64 7.03
CA GLU A 77 3.03 -8.04 7.71
C GLU A 77 3.39 -6.65 8.26
N PHE A 78 2.41 -5.76 8.38
CA PHE A 78 2.67 -4.38 8.83
C PHE A 78 3.11 -4.28 10.29
N ASN A 79 2.66 -5.22 11.14
CA ASN A 79 3.09 -5.31 12.54
C ASN A 79 4.58 -5.69 12.69
N GLN A 80 5.21 -6.25 11.64
CA GLN A 80 6.63 -6.62 11.62
C GLN A 80 7.52 -5.47 11.17
N ILE A 81 6.96 -4.40 10.57
CA ILE A 81 7.75 -3.29 10.04
C ILE A 81 8.18 -2.37 11.18
N LYS A 82 9.50 -2.23 11.36
CA LYS A 82 10.11 -1.41 12.41
C LYS A 82 10.44 0.00 11.94
N ALA A 83 10.83 0.15 10.67
CA ALA A 83 11.15 1.44 10.08
C ALA A 83 11.03 1.39 8.55
N ILE A 84 10.75 2.56 7.97
CA ILE A 84 10.62 2.80 6.55
C ILE A 84 11.64 3.87 6.17
N ASN A 85 12.73 3.47 5.52
CA ASN A 85 13.83 4.36 5.15
C ASN A 85 13.80 4.66 3.64
N PHE A 86 14.09 5.91 3.28
CA PHE A 86 14.30 6.30 1.88
C PHE A 86 15.77 6.23 1.51
N THR A 87 16.05 5.67 0.34
CA THR A 87 17.37 5.75 -0.29
C THR A 87 17.20 6.28 -1.71
N HIS A 88 17.67 7.50 -1.94
CA HIS A 88 17.72 8.13 -3.26
C HIS A 88 19.13 8.63 -3.52
N SER A 89 19.70 8.22 -4.65
CA SER A 89 21.00 8.72 -5.10
C SER A 89 20.78 9.94 -5.97
N GLU A 90 21.46 11.05 -5.66
CA GLU A 90 21.38 12.26 -6.48
C GLU A 90 21.78 11.95 -7.93
N GLY A 91 20.89 12.25 -8.88
CA GLY A 91 21.08 11.99 -10.31
C GLY A 91 20.48 10.69 -10.84
N ASP A 92 19.96 9.81 -9.97
CA ASP A 92 19.22 8.63 -10.41
C ASP A 92 17.72 8.97 -10.61
N SER A 93 17.18 8.45 -11.70
CA SER A 93 15.74 8.53 -12.02
C SER A 93 14.90 7.64 -11.11
N LYS A 94 15.51 6.59 -10.55
CA LYS A 94 14.88 5.64 -9.64
C LYS A 94 15.09 6.07 -8.19
N ALA A 95 14.11 5.76 -7.36
CA ALA A 95 14.19 5.90 -5.90
C ALA A 95 13.89 4.55 -5.26
N SER A 96 14.36 4.35 -4.03
CA SER A 96 14.14 3.10 -3.32
C SER A 96 13.67 3.33 -1.89
N LEU A 97 12.86 2.39 -1.41
CA LEU A 97 12.38 2.25 -0.04
C LEU A 97 13.06 1.04 0.59
N GLN A 98 13.49 1.16 1.84
CA GLN A 98 13.99 0.04 2.64
C GLN A 98 13.10 -0.15 3.86
N LEU A 99 12.52 -1.34 3.96
CA LEU A 99 11.68 -1.74 5.08
C LEU A 99 12.50 -2.60 6.05
N ASP A 100 12.71 -2.09 7.26
CA ASP A 100 13.32 -2.86 8.34
C ASP A 100 12.26 -3.78 8.94
N ILE A 101 12.41 -5.10 8.75
CA ILE A 101 11.42 -6.10 9.15
C ILE A 101 11.93 -6.86 10.38
N GLU A 102 11.07 -7.03 11.38
CA GLU A 102 11.35 -7.83 12.56
C GLU A 102 11.75 -9.26 12.21
N GLY A 103 12.89 -9.71 12.74
CA GLY A 103 13.40 -11.06 12.51
C GLY A 103 14.06 -11.28 11.15
N ALA A 104 14.00 -10.31 10.24
CA ALA A 104 14.73 -10.37 8.97
C ALA A 104 16.17 -9.86 9.15
N PRO A 105 17.19 -10.59 8.66
CA PRO A 105 18.59 -10.16 8.78
C PRO A 105 18.96 -9.00 7.86
N GLN A 106 18.16 -8.75 6.81
CA GLN A 106 18.35 -7.67 5.86
C GLN A 106 17.02 -6.98 5.57
N PRO A 107 17.02 -5.65 5.32
CA PRO A 107 15.81 -4.93 4.97
C PRO A 107 15.27 -5.36 3.60
N LEU A 108 13.95 -5.31 3.44
CA LEU A 108 13.33 -5.46 2.14
C LEU A 108 13.50 -4.16 1.35
N THR A 109 14.30 -4.21 0.29
CA THR A 109 14.52 -3.05 -0.60
C THR A 109 13.56 -3.11 -1.78
N ILE A 110 12.80 -2.03 -1.98
CA ILE A 110 11.83 -1.84 -3.06
C ILE A 110 12.25 -0.63 -3.88
N THR A 111 12.55 -0.81 -5.16
CA THR A 111 12.96 0.27 -6.06
C THR A 111 11.83 0.59 -7.04
N GLY A 112 11.34 1.83 -6.97
CA GLY A 112 10.31 2.35 -7.86
C GLY A 112 10.88 3.04 -9.10
N SER A 113 10.03 3.23 -10.11
CA SER A 113 10.40 3.91 -11.36
C SER A 113 10.49 5.44 -11.24
N SER A 114 10.03 6.01 -10.13
CA SER A 114 10.06 7.45 -9.85
C SER A 114 9.98 7.71 -8.35
N LEU A 115 10.43 8.89 -7.92
CA LEU A 115 10.28 9.34 -6.53
C LEU A 115 8.81 9.35 -6.07
N ALA A 116 7.91 9.88 -6.91
CA ALA A 116 6.48 9.97 -6.58
C ALA A 116 5.85 8.59 -6.31
N MET A 117 6.23 7.56 -7.08
CA MET A 117 5.76 6.19 -6.83
C MET A 117 6.26 5.67 -5.46
N VAL A 118 7.51 5.96 -5.11
CA VAL A 118 8.11 5.51 -3.85
C VAL A 118 7.54 6.26 -2.65
N GLU A 119 7.24 7.55 -2.80
CA GLU A 119 6.52 8.34 -1.79
C GLU A 119 5.11 7.78 -1.56
N SER A 120 4.35 7.50 -2.63
CA SER A 120 3.04 6.85 -2.50
C SER A 120 3.11 5.50 -1.79
N LEU A 121 4.11 4.67 -2.13
CA LEU A 121 4.35 3.40 -1.45
C LEU A 121 4.65 3.58 0.04
N ALA A 122 5.52 4.52 0.39
CA ALA A 122 5.89 4.79 1.76
C ALA A 122 4.69 5.27 2.58
N ASP A 123 3.90 6.21 2.04
CA ASP A 123 2.71 6.74 2.71
C ASP A 123 1.65 5.65 2.94
N LEU A 124 1.43 4.78 1.96
CA LEU A 124 0.50 3.66 2.07
C LEU A 124 0.95 2.67 3.16
N ILE A 125 2.21 2.25 3.13
CA ILE A 125 2.76 1.29 4.11
C ILE A 125 2.76 1.90 5.50
N ASP A 126 3.20 3.16 5.65
CA ASP A 126 3.20 3.87 6.93
C ASP A 126 1.77 4.03 7.49
N GLY A 127 0.78 4.30 6.60
CA GLY A 127 -0.63 4.33 6.96
C GLY A 127 -1.12 3.01 7.56
N TYR A 128 -0.79 1.88 6.94
CA TYR A 128 -1.12 0.56 7.48
C TYR A 128 -0.35 0.23 8.76
N CYS A 129 0.94 0.56 8.85
CA CYS A 129 1.74 0.34 10.07
C CYS A 129 1.13 1.11 11.25
N ARG A 130 0.73 2.37 11.05
CA ARG A 130 0.04 3.17 12.06
C ARG A 130 -1.31 2.58 12.47
N LEU A 131 -2.09 2.11 11.49
CA LEU A 131 -3.40 1.52 11.73
C LEU A 131 -3.30 0.23 12.57
N GLU A 132 -2.43 -0.70 12.17
CA GLU A 132 -2.25 -2.00 12.83
C GLU A 132 -1.61 -1.87 14.22
N ASN A 133 -0.73 -0.88 14.43
CA ASN A 133 -0.08 -0.64 15.72
C ASN A 133 -0.84 0.39 16.59
N GLU A 134 -2.03 0.82 16.17
CA GLU A 134 -2.88 1.81 16.89
C GLU A 134 -2.10 3.08 17.30
N THR A 135 -1.23 3.58 16.42
CA THR A 135 -0.32 4.69 16.71
C THR A 135 -0.46 5.83 15.73
N THR A 136 -0.22 7.06 16.19
CA THR A 136 -0.14 8.26 15.35
C THR A 136 1.28 8.55 14.87
N SER A 137 2.28 7.88 15.44
CA SER A 137 3.69 8.08 15.08
C SER A 137 4.01 7.41 13.77
N SER A 138 4.68 8.13 12.87
CA SER A 138 5.15 7.59 11.59
C SER A 138 6.34 6.64 11.81
N PHE A 139 6.38 5.58 11.01
CA PHE A 139 7.49 4.65 10.88
C PHE A 139 8.52 5.12 9.84
N ILE A 140 8.23 6.21 9.12
CA ILE A 140 9.14 6.79 8.14
C ILE A 140 10.29 7.52 8.84
N SER A 141 11.50 7.00 8.68
CA SER A 141 12.73 7.66 9.07
C SER A 141 13.14 8.63 7.98
N ARG A 142 12.85 9.91 8.18
CA ARG A 142 13.42 10.95 7.32
C ARG A 142 14.91 11.06 7.63
N PRO A 143 15.82 10.98 6.64
CA PRO A 143 17.20 11.35 6.89
C PRO A 143 17.21 12.77 7.42
N LYS A 144 17.82 12.98 8.60
CA LYS A 144 18.09 14.33 9.10
C LYS A 144 18.86 15.03 7.99
N ARG A 145 18.28 16.08 7.42
CA ARG A 145 19.07 17.02 6.63
C ARG A 145 20.13 17.56 7.60
N ASP A 146 21.41 17.48 7.25
CA ASP A 146 22.55 18.03 8.01
C ASP A 146 22.49 19.58 8.19
N HIS A 147 21.31 20.19 8.00
CA HIS A 147 21.03 21.61 8.12
C HIS A 147 20.12 21.96 9.30
N GLU A 148 19.79 21.02 10.19
CA GLU A 148 19.26 21.40 11.51
C GLU A 148 20.40 21.97 12.35
N LEU A 149 20.45 23.31 12.43
CA LEU A 149 21.34 24.03 13.35
C LEU A 149 21.18 23.45 14.76
N PRO A 150 22.29 23.20 15.48
CA PRO A 150 22.21 22.71 16.85
C PRO A 150 21.39 23.69 17.70
N ASP A 151 20.46 23.16 18.49
CA ASP A 151 19.67 23.95 19.43
C ASP A 151 20.63 24.79 20.30
N LEU A 152 20.44 26.11 20.26
CA LEU A 152 21.22 27.02 21.07
C LEU A 152 20.98 26.70 22.55
N PRO A 153 22.04 26.59 23.37
CA PRO A 153 21.89 26.24 24.78
C PRO A 153 21.00 27.27 25.47
N HIS A 154 19.95 26.78 26.13
CA HIS A 154 19.13 27.60 27.01
C HIS A 154 20.02 28.14 28.13
N ARG A 155 20.04 29.47 28.26
CA ARG A 155 20.76 30.20 29.30
C ARG A 155 20.01 30.17 30.62
#